data_AF-A0A315XPJ6-F1
#
_entry.id   AF-A0A315XPJ6-F1
#
_cell.length_a   1.000
_cell.length_b   1.000
_cell.length_c   1.000
_cell.angle_alpha   90.00
_cell.angle_beta   90.00
_cell.angle_gamma   90.00
#
_symmetry.space_group_name_H-M   'P 1'
#
loop_
_entity.id
_entity.type
_entity.pdbx_description
1 polymer ?
#
loop_
_entity_poly.entity_id
_entity_poly.type
_entity_poly.pdbx_seq_one_letter_code
_entity_poly.pdbx_strand_id
1 'polypeptide(L)'
;MEKLKIAENISTLTNPPIICIPLFLVICLTLSFTGDGFDISKFTTLEIVSLIFASILPMAIILFWAKKLNTDKDISNRSDRYMPLIVGIVSYFIGFLICLIFNLDNFLTCLLLCYSVNTGVVLLITTKWKISVHTTGLSGPNGALILLLGPFGALIGILYPIIIWSRVLLKKHTLAQAIAGGVQGYFLTVLEMYLFSFILSLPLGDIVSLYDSILYILAIIATPSILGILSYTNRSRVMFILLEIIALVLFLAFTPFNVFIVFLVVSLTAILISCYAGPDFVWYDVLN
;
A
#
# COMPACT_ATOMS: atom_id res chain seq x y z
N MET A 1 16.70 16.16 15.10
CA MET A 1 17.58 15.71 13.98
C MET A 1 17.46 14.22 13.72
N GLU A 2 17.57 13.34 14.73
CA GLU A 2 17.51 11.88 14.55
C GLU A 2 16.17 11.37 13.97
N LYS A 3 15.03 11.80 14.51
CA LYS A 3 13.69 11.40 14.02
C LYS A 3 13.45 11.77 12.55
N LEU A 4 13.93 12.95 12.13
CA LEU A 4 13.84 13.40 10.74
C LEU A 4 14.66 12.49 9.82
N LYS A 5 15.88 12.13 10.21
CA LYS A 5 16.72 11.19 9.46
C LYS A 5 16.07 9.80 9.35
N ILE A 6 15.45 9.32 10.42
CA ILE A 6 14.70 8.05 10.40
C ILE A 6 13.50 8.14 9.45
N ALA A 7 12.74 9.23 9.51
CA ALA A 7 11.62 9.46 8.61
C ALA A 7 12.08 9.56 7.14
N GLU A 8 13.21 10.20 6.85
CA GLU A 8 13.83 10.27 5.51
C GLU A 8 14.24 8.89 5.00
N ASN A 9 14.84 8.06 5.86
CA ASN A 9 15.21 6.68 5.52
C ASN A 9 13.97 5.85 5.20
N ILE A 10 12.94 5.91 6.04
CA ILE A 10 11.65 5.25 5.79
C ILE A 10 11.10 5.73 4.45
N SER A 11 10.98 7.04 4.25
CA SER A 11 10.48 7.61 3.00
C SER A 11 11.27 7.16 1.77
N THR A 12 12.59 6.97 1.90
CA THR A 12 13.42 6.51 0.78
C THR A 12 13.17 5.04 0.49
N LEU A 13 13.15 4.19 1.52
CA LEU A 13 12.91 2.74 1.39
C LEU A 13 11.47 2.43 0.97
N THR A 14 10.51 3.29 1.35
CA THR A 14 9.09 3.12 1.04
C THR A 14 8.66 3.88 -0.21
N ASN A 15 9.61 4.41 -0.99
CA ASN A 15 9.31 4.96 -2.31
C ASN A 15 8.66 3.85 -3.16
N PRO A 16 7.55 4.12 -3.89
CA PRO A 16 6.73 3.06 -4.50
C PRO A 16 7.51 2.01 -5.32
N PRO A 17 8.43 2.36 -6.23
CA PRO A 17 9.18 1.37 -6.98
C PRO A 17 10.16 0.55 -6.11
N ILE A 18 10.64 1.09 -4.99
CA ILE A 18 11.56 0.40 -4.07
C ILE A 18 10.79 -0.59 -3.19
N ILE A 19 9.70 -0.16 -2.54
CA ILE A 19 8.92 -1.05 -1.67
C ILE A 19 8.24 -2.18 -2.45
N CYS A 20 7.97 -1.96 -3.73
CA CYS A 20 7.46 -3.00 -4.61
C CYS A 20 8.43 -4.18 -4.76
N ILE A 21 9.75 -3.97 -4.71
CA ILE A 21 10.74 -5.04 -4.90
C ILE A 21 10.52 -6.20 -3.91
N PRO A 22 10.60 -6.00 -2.58
CA PRO A 22 10.41 -7.10 -1.64
C PRO A 22 8.98 -7.65 -1.64
N LEU A 23 7.96 -6.83 -1.96
CA LEU A 23 6.58 -7.30 -1.94
C LEU A 23 6.25 -8.17 -3.16
N PHE A 24 6.68 -7.76 -4.37
CA PHE A 24 6.57 -8.60 -5.55
C PHE A 24 7.44 -9.84 -5.46
N LEU A 25 8.64 -9.76 -4.85
CA LEU A 25 9.46 -10.93 -4.61
C LEU A 25 8.70 -12.01 -3.82
N VAL A 26 7.99 -11.62 -2.74
CA VAL A 26 7.17 -12.55 -1.95
C VAL A 26 5.99 -13.07 -2.76
N ILE A 27 5.33 -12.23 -3.56
CA ILE A 27 4.24 -12.65 -4.46
C ILE A 27 4.75 -13.68 -5.47
N CYS A 28 5.80 -13.36 -6.23
CA CYS A 28 6.41 -14.24 -7.23
C CYS A 28 6.90 -15.55 -6.61
N LEU A 29 7.51 -15.49 -5.43
CA LEU A 29 7.93 -16.67 -4.67
C LEU A 29 6.73 -17.55 -4.33
N THR A 30 5.65 -16.96 -3.79
CA THR A 30 4.42 -17.68 -3.42
C THR A 30 3.78 -18.36 -4.63
N LEU A 31 3.64 -17.63 -5.75
CA LEU A 31 3.04 -18.15 -6.98
C LEU A 31 3.87 -19.27 -7.63
N SER A 32 5.15 -19.39 -7.27
CA SER A 32 6.07 -20.38 -7.85
C SER A 32 6.17 -21.66 -7.02
N PHE A 33 5.57 -21.71 -5.84
CA PHE A 33 5.34 -22.95 -5.13
C PHE A 33 4.09 -23.63 -5.68
N THR A 34 4.26 -24.81 -6.26
CA THR A 34 3.20 -25.66 -6.80
C THR A 34 3.16 -26.98 -6.04
N GLY A 35 2.15 -27.82 -6.29
CA GLY A 35 2.04 -29.15 -5.66
C GLY A 35 3.28 -30.04 -5.86
N ASP A 36 4.03 -29.80 -6.94
CA ASP A 36 5.24 -30.54 -7.30
C ASP A 36 6.54 -29.91 -6.73
N GLY A 37 6.42 -28.84 -5.94
CA GLY A 37 7.53 -28.10 -5.35
C GLY A 37 7.74 -26.72 -5.97
N PHE A 38 8.97 -26.21 -5.84
CA PHE A 38 9.34 -24.86 -6.29
C PHE A 38 9.77 -24.85 -7.77
N ASP A 39 9.06 -24.09 -8.59
CA ASP A 39 9.40 -23.87 -10.00
C ASP A 39 10.31 -22.64 -10.14
N ILE A 40 11.61 -22.89 -10.26
CA ILE A 40 12.62 -21.84 -10.44
C ILE A 40 12.43 -21.05 -11.75
N SER A 41 11.95 -21.70 -12.81
CA SER A 41 11.75 -21.05 -14.11
C SER A 41 10.59 -20.07 -14.02
N LYS A 42 9.45 -20.53 -13.47
CA LYS A 42 8.29 -19.66 -13.21
C LYS A 42 8.69 -18.49 -12.32
N PHE A 43 9.38 -18.75 -11.20
CA PHE A 43 9.84 -17.68 -10.31
C PHE A 43 10.69 -16.65 -11.04
N THR A 44 11.70 -17.11 -11.79
CA THR A 44 12.62 -16.22 -12.49
C THR A 44 11.89 -15.39 -13.53
N THR A 45 10.96 -15.97 -14.30
CA THR A 45 10.17 -15.24 -15.30
C THR A 45 9.25 -14.20 -14.66
N LEU A 46 8.49 -14.58 -13.63
CA LEU A 46 7.58 -13.66 -12.93
C LEU A 46 8.35 -12.51 -12.29
N GLU A 47 9.47 -12.81 -11.64
CA GLU A 47 10.28 -11.82 -10.95
C GLU A 47 11.01 -10.86 -11.90
N ILE A 48 11.48 -11.34 -13.06
CA ILE A 48 12.06 -10.45 -14.08
C ILE A 48 10.99 -9.47 -14.59
N VAL A 49 9.78 -9.95 -14.87
CA VAL A 49 8.69 -9.09 -15.35
C VAL A 49 8.28 -8.09 -14.28
N SER A 50 8.08 -8.55 -13.03
CA SER A 50 7.73 -7.66 -11.92
C SER A 50 8.82 -6.61 -11.68
N LEU A 51 10.10 -7.01 -11.58
CA LEU A 51 11.20 -6.09 -11.32
C LEU A 51 11.33 -5.03 -12.41
N ILE A 52 11.24 -5.42 -13.69
CA ILE A 52 11.38 -4.48 -14.80
C ILE A 52 10.22 -3.48 -14.81
N PHE A 53 8.99 -3.97 -14.82
CA PHE A 53 7.81 -3.14 -15.08
C PHE A 53 7.22 -2.50 -13.82
N ALA A 54 7.34 -3.13 -12.65
CA ALA A 54 6.85 -2.60 -11.38
C ALA A 54 7.86 -1.65 -10.70
N SER A 55 9.17 -1.86 -10.92
CA SER A 55 10.24 -1.20 -10.15
C SER A 55 11.28 -0.45 -10.99
N ILE A 56 12.05 -1.14 -11.82
CA ILE A 56 13.23 -0.57 -12.51
C ILE A 56 12.83 0.55 -13.47
N LEU A 57 11.87 0.29 -14.37
CA LEU A 57 11.43 1.30 -15.34
C LEU A 57 10.79 2.51 -14.64
N PRO A 58 9.77 2.36 -13.76
CA PRO A 58 9.21 3.49 -13.02
C PRO A 58 10.27 4.30 -12.25
N MET A 59 11.22 3.62 -11.60
CA MET A 59 12.29 4.29 -10.87
C MET A 59 13.24 5.07 -11.79
N ALA A 60 13.67 4.47 -12.89
CA ALA A 60 14.54 5.13 -13.86
C ALA A 60 13.90 6.42 -14.39
N ILE A 61 12.59 6.39 -14.65
CA ILE A 61 11.83 7.55 -15.10
C ILE A 61 11.69 8.61 -14.00
N ILE A 62 11.39 8.22 -12.75
CA ILE A 62 11.35 9.16 -11.63
C ILE A 62 12.71 9.86 -11.47
N LEU A 63 13.81 9.12 -11.53
CA LEU A 63 15.17 9.69 -11.40
C LEU A 63 15.50 10.63 -12.56
N PHE A 64 15.18 10.23 -13.79
CA PHE A 64 15.37 11.06 -14.97
C PHE A 64 14.58 12.37 -14.88
N TRP A 65 13.30 12.31 -14.50
CA TRP A 65 12.44 13.49 -14.43
C TRP A 65 12.78 14.39 -13.24
N ALA A 66 13.11 13.81 -12.09
CA ALA A 66 13.60 14.56 -10.93
C ALA A 66 14.87 15.35 -11.27
N LYS A 67 15.81 14.73 -11.99
CA LYS A 67 17.02 15.40 -12.49
C LYS A 67 16.67 16.51 -13.49
N LYS A 68 15.76 16.25 -14.44
CA LYS A 68 15.34 17.23 -15.45
C LYS A 68 14.70 18.48 -14.84
N LEU A 69 13.95 18.31 -13.76
CA LEU A 69 13.23 19.39 -13.07
C LEU A 69 14.02 19.98 -11.89
N ASN A 70 15.25 19.50 -11.64
CA ASN A 70 16.07 19.87 -10.49
C ASN A 70 15.31 19.79 -9.15
N THR A 71 14.56 18.70 -8.97
CA THR A 71 13.67 18.47 -7.81
C THR A 71 13.98 17.14 -7.12
N ASP A 72 13.32 16.90 -5.99
CA ASP A 72 13.47 15.65 -5.23
C ASP A 72 12.79 14.46 -5.91
N LYS A 73 13.17 13.24 -5.51
CA LYS A 73 12.59 11.98 -6.04
C LYS A 73 11.09 11.81 -5.73
N ASP A 74 10.56 12.65 -4.83
CA ASP A 74 9.14 12.71 -4.50
C ASP A 74 8.33 13.60 -5.43
N ILE A 75 9.01 14.36 -6.30
CA ILE A 75 8.46 15.35 -7.23
C ILE A 75 7.37 16.12 -6.50
N SER A 76 7.81 16.87 -5.49
CA SER A 76 6.93 17.43 -4.45
C SER A 76 5.83 18.33 -5.01
N ASN A 77 6.08 18.97 -6.15
CA ASN A 77 5.11 19.76 -6.91
C ASN A 77 4.14 18.85 -7.67
N ARG A 78 2.85 19.03 -7.40
CA ARG A 78 1.78 18.24 -7.97
C ARG A 78 1.70 18.34 -9.51
N SER A 79 1.93 19.54 -10.06
CA SER A 79 1.95 19.80 -11.51
C SER A 79 2.96 18.94 -12.26
N ASP A 80 4.03 18.57 -11.57
CA ASP A 80 5.20 17.94 -12.17
C ASP A 80 5.11 16.40 -12.15
N ARG A 81 4.09 15.86 -11.46
CA ARG A 81 3.85 14.41 -11.29
C ARG A 81 3.16 13.75 -12.48
N TYR A 82 2.55 14.53 -13.37
CA TYR A 82 1.74 14.01 -14.47
C TYR A 82 2.52 13.04 -15.36
N MET A 83 3.72 13.42 -15.81
CA MET A 83 4.54 12.57 -16.68
C MET A 83 5.07 11.31 -15.99
N PRO A 84 5.69 11.39 -14.79
CA PRO A 84 6.11 10.19 -14.05
C PRO A 84 4.97 9.19 -13.84
N LEU A 85 3.76 9.66 -13.52
CA LEU A 85 2.60 8.79 -13.31
C LEU A 85 2.13 8.13 -14.61
N ILE A 86 2.05 8.86 -15.72
CA ILE A 86 1.66 8.28 -17.03
C ILE A 86 2.63 7.22 -17.47
N VAL A 87 3.93 7.48 -17.32
CA VAL A 87 4.92 6.50 -17.70
C VAL A 87 4.85 5.27 -16.79
N GLY A 88 4.56 5.44 -15.50
CA GLY A 88 4.23 4.33 -14.60
C GLY A 88 3.04 3.51 -15.09
N ILE A 89 1.92 4.17 -15.42
CA ILE A 89 0.70 3.53 -15.97
C ILE A 89 1.04 2.69 -17.21
N VAL A 90 1.80 3.26 -18.15
CA VAL A 90 2.21 2.58 -19.38
C VAL A 90 3.16 1.42 -19.08
N SER A 91 4.12 1.59 -18.17
CA SER A 91 5.04 0.52 -17.73
C SER A 91 4.27 -0.68 -17.19
N TYR A 92 3.34 -0.46 -16.25
CA TYR A 92 2.52 -1.52 -15.67
C TYR A 92 1.62 -2.17 -16.72
N PHE A 93 1.05 -1.38 -17.63
CA PHE A 93 0.19 -1.90 -18.70
C PHE A 93 0.97 -2.77 -19.69
N ILE A 94 2.20 -2.40 -20.06
CA ILE A 94 3.07 -3.23 -20.90
C ILE A 94 3.42 -4.53 -20.18
N GLY A 95 3.73 -4.48 -18.88
CA GLY A 95 3.94 -5.67 -18.06
C GLY A 95 2.73 -6.61 -18.08
N PHE A 96 1.52 -6.06 -17.90
CA PHE A 96 0.26 -6.80 -18.04
C PHE A 96 0.12 -7.46 -19.42
N LEU A 97 0.34 -6.72 -20.51
CA LEU A 97 0.25 -7.27 -21.87
C LEU A 97 1.25 -8.39 -22.10
N ILE A 98 2.47 -8.26 -21.58
CA ILE A 98 3.49 -9.32 -21.65
C ILE A 98 2.98 -10.56 -20.91
N CYS A 99 2.50 -10.43 -19.68
CA CYS A 99 1.95 -11.57 -18.96
C CYS A 99 0.79 -12.22 -19.70
N LEU A 100 -0.11 -11.43 -20.28
CA LEU A 100 -1.27 -11.93 -21.01
C LEU A 100 -0.87 -12.64 -22.31
N ILE A 101 0.01 -12.05 -23.12
CA ILE A 101 0.44 -12.60 -24.43
C ILE A 101 1.23 -13.90 -24.24
N PHE A 102 2.10 -13.96 -23.22
CA PHE A 102 2.92 -15.12 -22.94
C PHE A 102 2.24 -16.14 -22.00
N ASN A 103 0.97 -15.92 -21.64
CA ASN A 103 0.21 -16.78 -20.72
C ASN A 103 0.98 -17.06 -19.41
N LEU A 104 1.55 -16.02 -18.82
CA LEU A 104 2.19 -16.10 -17.50
C LEU A 104 1.11 -16.25 -16.41
N ASP A 105 1.53 -16.17 -15.15
CA ASP A 105 0.61 -16.37 -14.02
C ASP A 105 -0.53 -15.33 -14.00
N ASN A 106 -1.77 -15.83 -13.91
CA ASN A 106 -2.99 -15.01 -13.92
C ASN A 106 -3.03 -13.98 -12.79
N PHE A 107 -2.49 -14.32 -11.62
CA PHE A 107 -2.48 -13.44 -10.47
C PHE A 107 -1.56 -12.24 -10.72
N LEU A 108 -0.33 -12.49 -11.18
CA LEU A 108 0.58 -11.39 -11.54
C LEU A 108 0.03 -10.56 -12.69
N THR A 109 -0.60 -11.21 -13.69
CA THR A 109 -1.24 -10.53 -14.83
C THR A 109 -2.29 -9.52 -14.34
N CYS A 110 -3.25 -9.96 -13.52
CA CYS A 110 -4.27 -9.08 -12.96
C CYS A 110 -3.68 -7.99 -12.09
N LEU A 111 -2.65 -8.30 -11.29
CA LEU A 111 -2.02 -7.33 -10.39
C LEU A 111 -1.32 -6.20 -11.15
N LEU A 112 -0.64 -6.49 -12.26
CA LEU A 112 -0.02 -5.46 -13.10
C LEU A 112 -1.08 -4.55 -13.76
N LEU A 113 -2.25 -5.10 -14.11
CA LEU A 113 -3.38 -4.27 -14.56
C LEU A 113 -3.94 -3.40 -13.44
N CYS A 114 -4.10 -3.94 -12.22
CA CYS A 114 -4.49 -3.17 -11.03
C CYS A 114 -3.52 -2.01 -10.80
N TYR A 115 -2.20 -2.25 -10.90
CA TYR A 115 -1.19 -1.20 -10.77
C TYR A 115 -1.36 -0.09 -11.80
N SER A 116 -1.64 -0.44 -13.06
CA SER A 116 -1.91 0.53 -14.11
C SER A 116 -3.15 1.37 -13.81
N VAL A 117 -4.27 0.72 -13.47
CA VAL A 117 -5.55 1.39 -13.17
C VAL A 117 -5.46 2.23 -11.90
N ASN A 118 -4.89 1.70 -10.81
CA ASN A 118 -4.69 2.43 -9.56
C ASN A 118 -3.80 3.66 -9.73
N THR A 119 -2.76 3.56 -10.54
CA THR A 119 -1.90 4.73 -10.85
C THR A 119 -2.66 5.75 -11.70
N GLY A 120 -3.57 5.30 -12.58
CA GLY A 120 -4.53 6.16 -13.28
C GLY A 120 -5.47 6.89 -12.33
N VAL A 121 -6.04 6.20 -11.34
CA VAL A 121 -6.89 6.82 -10.31
C VAL A 121 -6.09 7.85 -9.49
N VAL A 122 -4.86 7.49 -9.09
CA VAL A 122 -3.95 8.42 -8.41
C VAL A 122 -3.68 9.66 -9.26
N LEU A 123 -3.44 9.51 -10.57
CA LEU A 123 -3.24 10.61 -11.50
C LEU A 123 -4.45 11.54 -11.53
N LEU A 124 -5.65 10.99 -11.68
CA LEU A 124 -6.91 11.75 -11.70
C LEU A 124 -7.11 12.53 -10.41
N ILE A 125 -6.94 11.88 -9.25
CA ILE A 125 -7.04 12.54 -7.94
C ILE A 125 -5.97 13.63 -7.83
N THR A 126 -4.73 13.33 -8.23
CA THR A 126 -3.58 14.26 -8.18
C THR A 126 -3.79 15.50 -9.04
N THR A 127 -4.70 15.52 -10.01
CA THR A 127 -5.05 16.78 -10.71
C THR A 127 -5.73 17.81 -9.79
N LYS A 128 -6.42 17.37 -8.73
CA LYS A 128 -7.19 18.21 -7.80
C LYS A 128 -6.69 18.17 -6.36
N TRP A 129 -6.10 17.07 -5.90
CA TRP A 129 -5.68 16.88 -4.52
C TRP A 129 -4.47 15.92 -4.40
N LYS A 130 -3.45 16.28 -3.61
CA LYS A 130 -2.15 15.59 -3.56
C LYS A 130 -2.19 14.30 -2.73
N ILE A 131 -2.85 13.26 -3.23
CA ILE A 131 -2.89 11.93 -2.60
C ILE A 131 -1.46 11.36 -2.44
N SER A 132 -1.25 10.57 -1.38
CA SER A 132 0.05 10.00 -1.06
C SER A 132 0.33 8.72 -1.84
N VAL A 133 1.22 8.84 -2.84
CA VAL A 133 1.67 7.70 -3.66
C VAL A 133 2.48 6.68 -2.86
N HIS A 134 3.12 7.08 -1.75
CA HIS A 134 3.90 6.17 -0.89
C HIS A 134 3.00 5.18 -0.16
N THR A 135 1.90 5.67 0.40
CA THR A 135 0.91 4.83 1.07
C THR A 135 0.12 3.99 0.07
N THR A 136 -0.23 4.56 -1.11
CA THR A 136 -0.80 3.77 -2.22
C THR A 136 0.15 2.65 -2.63
N GLY A 137 1.44 2.97 -2.83
CA GLY A 137 2.48 2.03 -3.26
C GLY A 137 2.77 0.90 -2.28
N LEU A 138 2.54 1.09 -0.98
CA LEU A 138 2.51 -0.01 0.00
C LEU A 138 1.21 -0.82 -0.13
N SER A 139 0.07 -0.13 -0.12
CA SER A 139 -1.25 -0.76 0.04
C SER A 139 -1.68 -1.63 -1.14
N GLY A 140 -1.26 -1.29 -2.37
CA GLY A 140 -1.56 -2.11 -3.55
C GLY A 140 -0.99 -3.53 -3.46
N PRO A 141 0.34 -3.70 -3.43
CA PRO A 141 0.96 -5.03 -3.34
C PRO A 141 0.65 -5.74 -2.02
N ASN A 142 0.48 -4.99 -0.93
CA ASN A 142 0.04 -5.57 0.34
C ASN A 142 -1.41 -6.13 0.23
N GLY A 143 -2.33 -5.41 -0.42
CA GLY A 143 -3.67 -5.92 -0.73
C GLY A 143 -3.63 -7.22 -1.54
N ALA A 144 -2.71 -7.33 -2.49
CA ALA A 144 -2.48 -8.58 -3.22
C ALA A 144 -1.90 -9.69 -2.32
N LEU A 145 -0.99 -9.36 -1.40
CA LEU A 145 -0.48 -10.32 -0.40
C LEU A 145 -1.56 -10.77 0.59
N ILE A 146 -2.54 -9.93 0.93
CA ILE A 146 -3.71 -10.34 1.71
C ILE A 146 -4.50 -11.42 0.96
N LEU A 147 -4.69 -11.26 -0.36
CA LEU A 147 -5.37 -12.28 -1.17
C LEU A 147 -4.61 -13.61 -1.19
N LEU A 148 -3.28 -13.59 -1.26
CA LEU A 148 -2.46 -14.82 -1.34
C LEU A 148 -2.21 -15.47 0.03
N LEU A 149 -1.96 -14.67 1.06
CA LEU A 149 -1.38 -15.12 2.32
C LEU A 149 -2.29 -14.84 3.54
N GLY A 150 -3.46 -14.24 3.32
CA GLY A 150 -4.43 -13.89 4.35
C GLY A 150 -3.81 -13.09 5.50
N PRO A 151 -3.82 -13.62 6.73
CA PRO A 151 -3.32 -12.88 7.89
C PRO A 151 -1.83 -12.54 7.79
N PHE A 152 -1.01 -13.38 7.14
CA PHE A 152 0.42 -13.10 6.99
C PHE A 152 0.67 -11.94 6.03
N GLY A 153 -0.11 -11.85 4.94
CA GLY A 153 -0.09 -10.68 4.06
C GLY A 153 -0.55 -9.43 4.82
N ALA A 154 -1.66 -9.55 5.56
CA ALA A 154 -2.23 -8.44 6.31
C ALA A 154 -1.30 -7.86 7.40
N LEU A 155 -0.44 -8.69 8.02
CA LEU A 155 0.56 -8.24 9.00
C LEU A 155 1.60 -7.26 8.40
N ILE A 156 1.84 -7.28 7.09
CA ILE A 156 2.69 -6.27 6.42
C ILE A 156 2.04 -4.87 6.55
N GLY A 157 0.72 -4.81 6.79
CA GLY A 157 -0.05 -3.59 7.04
C GLY A 157 0.45 -2.77 8.23
N ILE A 158 1.27 -3.34 9.13
CA ILE A 158 1.99 -2.63 10.20
C ILE A 158 2.86 -1.49 9.65
N LEU A 159 3.37 -1.61 8.42
CA LEU A 159 4.14 -0.55 7.76
C LEU A 159 3.29 0.70 7.46
N TYR A 160 1.97 0.57 7.38
CA TYR A 160 1.07 1.66 7.00
C TYR A 160 1.13 2.86 7.97
N PRO A 161 0.91 2.72 9.29
CA PRO A 161 1.08 3.82 10.22
C PRO A 161 2.52 4.37 10.26
N ILE A 162 3.55 3.53 10.03
CA ILE A 162 4.97 3.96 9.96
C ILE A 162 5.18 4.93 8.80
N ILE A 163 4.64 4.59 7.62
CA ILE A 163 4.72 5.44 6.43
C ILE A 163 3.92 6.73 6.64
N ILE A 164 2.70 6.66 7.19
CA ILE A 164 1.91 7.87 7.48
C ILE A 164 2.73 8.85 8.33
N TRP A 165 3.34 8.37 9.41
CA TRP A 165 4.20 9.19 10.26
C TRP A 165 5.36 9.83 9.49
N SER A 166 6.11 9.04 8.71
CA SER A 166 7.22 9.55 7.89
C SER A 166 6.75 10.67 6.95
N ARG A 167 5.65 10.47 6.22
CA ARG A 167 5.15 11.44 5.22
C ARG A 167 4.64 12.73 5.83
N VAL A 168 4.00 12.64 6.99
CA VAL A 168 3.46 13.81 7.70
C VAL A 168 4.56 14.58 8.42
N LEU A 169 5.49 13.89 9.10
CA LEU A 169 6.61 14.54 9.77
C LEU A 169 7.51 15.30 8.79
N LEU A 170 7.78 14.71 7.62
CA LEU A 170 8.54 15.36 6.54
C LEU A 170 7.73 16.43 5.80
N LYS A 171 6.50 16.72 6.23
CA LYS A 171 5.58 17.71 5.65
C LYS A 171 5.34 17.49 4.15
N LYS A 172 5.43 16.24 3.70
CA LYS A 172 5.23 15.89 2.29
C LYS A 172 3.75 15.72 1.96
N HIS A 173 2.96 15.26 2.93
CA HIS A 173 1.52 15.05 2.84
C HIS A 173 0.82 15.39 4.16
N THR A 174 -0.46 15.73 4.08
CA THR A 174 -1.34 15.78 5.26
C THR A 174 -1.77 14.37 5.67
N LEU A 175 -2.31 14.21 6.88
CA LEU A 175 -2.88 12.94 7.33
C LEU A 175 -3.96 12.43 6.39
N ALA A 176 -4.91 13.29 5.99
CA ALA A 176 -5.96 12.92 5.06
C ALA A 176 -5.39 12.38 3.74
N GLN A 177 -4.34 13.02 3.20
CA GLN A 177 -3.68 12.57 1.96
C GLN A 177 -2.98 11.22 2.11
N ALA A 178 -2.34 10.99 3.25
CA ALA A 178 -1.65 9.73 3.56
C ALA A 178 -2.65 8.58 3.81
N ILE A 179 -3.70 8.84 4.58
CA ILE A 179 -4.75 7.86 4.86
C ILE A 179 -5.48 7.49 3.56
N ALA A 180 -5.96 8.49 2.81
CA ALA A 180 -6.68 8.26 1.56
C ALA A 180 -5.87 7.45 0.53
N GLY A 181 -4.55 7.66 0.45
CA GLY A 181 -3.70 6.86 -0.44
C GLY A 181 -3.70 5.37 -0.10
N GLY A 182 -3.57 5.03 1.18
CA GLY A 182 -3.62 3.63 1.60
C GLY A 182 -5.02 3.00 1.44
N VAL A 183 -6.07 3.73 1.82
CA VAL A 183 -7.47 3.27 1.63
C VAL A 183 -7.74 2.99 0.16
N GLN A 184 -7.35 3.90 -0.73
CA GLN A 184 -7.51 3.72 -2.16
C GLN A 184 -6.77 2.48 -2.67
N GLY A 185 -5.48 2.29 -2.34
CA GLY A 185 -4.71 1.17 -2.88
C GLY A 185 -5.12 -0.19 -2.32
N TYR A 186 -5.57 -0.27 -1.07
CA TYR A 186 -6.08 -1.52 -0.49
C TYR A 186 -7.40 -1.95 -1.14
N PHE A 187 -8.41 -1.07 -1.11
CA PHE A 187 -9.74 -1.41 -1.61
C PHE A 187 -9.74 -1.61 -3.13
N LEU A 188 -9.10 -0.72 -3.89
CA LEU A 188 -9.10 -0.86 -5.33
C LEU A 188 -8.35 -2.11 -5.76
N THR A 189 -7.16 -2.40 -5.24
CA THR A 189 -6.45 -3.64 -5.64
C THR A 189 -7.29 -4.88 -5.36
N VAL A 190 -7.88 -5.02 -4.16
CA VAL A 190 -8.67 -6.21 -3.84
C VAL A 190 -9.90 -6.33 -4.75
N LEU A 191 -10.65 -5.24 -4.93
CA LEU A 191 -11.85 -5.25 -5.77
C LEU A 191 -11.51 -5.49 -7.25
N GLU A 192 -10.45 -4.85 -7.75
CA GLU A 192 -9.96 -4.97 -9.12
C GLU A 192 -9.46 -6.38 -9.43
N MET A 193 -8.76 -7.04 -8.48
CA MET A 193 -8.33 -8.43 -8.68
C MET A 193 -9.51 -9.37 -8.93
N TYR A 194 -10.56 -9.28 -8.11
CA TYR A 194 -11.80 -10.05 -8.32
C TYR A 194 -12.50 -9.66 -9.63
N LEU A 195 -12.58 -8.36 -9.92
CA LEU A 195 -13.23 -7.85 -11.13
C LEU A 195 -12.52 -8.30 -12.40
N PHE A 196 -11.19 -8.17 -12.46
CA PHE A 196 -10.38 -8.54 -13.62
C PHE A 196 -10.31 -10.05 -13.80
N SER A 197 -10.24 -10.82 -12.71
CA SER A 197 -10.39 -12.27 -12.78
C SER A 197 -11.68 -12.68 -13.48
N PHE A 198 -12.79 -12.05 -13.10
CA PHE A 198 -14.10 -12.30 -13.69
C PHE A 198 -14.18 -11.83 -15.15
N ILE A 199 -13.85 -10.56 -15.43
CA ILE A 199 -13.98 -9.95 -16.77
C ILE A 199 -13.05 -10.61 -17.79
N LEU A 200 -11.81 -10.90 -17.40
CA LEU A 200 -10.80 -11.46 -18.30
C LEU A 200 -10.80 -12.99 -18.31
N SER A 201 -11.68 -13.63 -17.52
CA SER A 201 -11.71 -15.09 -17.33
C SER A 201 -10.35 -15.68 -16.91
N LEU A 202 -9.64 -14.95 -16.03
CA LEU A 202 -8.32 -15.32 -15.51
C LEU A 202 -8.49 -15.83 -14.06
N PRO A 203 -8.63 -17.16 -13.83
CA PRO A 203 -8.78 -17.69 -12.48
C PRO A 203 -7.51 -17.41 -11.65
N LEU A 204 -7.70 -16.91 -10.42
CA LEU A 204 -6.61 -16.49 -9.52
C LEU A 204 -6.09 -17.60 -8.61
N GLY A 205 -6.62 -18.82 -8.73
CA GLY A 205 -6.32 -19.93 -7.82
C GLY A 205 -6.98 -19.75 -6.45
N ASP A 206 -6.38 -20.39 -5.44
CA ASP A 206 -6.87 -20.33 -4.06
C ASP A 206 -6.46 -19.01 -3.41
N ILE A 207 -7.37 -18.04 -3.44
CA ILE A 207 -7.21 -16.74 -2.79
C ILE A 207 -8.20 -16.56 -1.64
N VAL A 208 -7.83 -15.74 -0.68
CA VAL A 208 -8.71 -15.33 0.43
C VAL A 208 -9.95 -14.63 -0.11
N SER A 209 -11.11 -14.96 0.47
CA SER A 209 -12.41 -14.43 0.05
C SER A 209 -12.44 -12.90 0.06
N LEU A 210 -13.29 -12.30 -0.80
CA LEU A 210 -13.45 -10.85 -0.84
C LEU A 210 -13.88 -10.30 0.53
N TYR A 211 -14.78 -11.00 1.22
CA TYR A 211 -15.27 -10.63 2.54
C TYR A 211 -14.12 -10.59 3.56
N ASP A 212 -13.34 -11.67 3.68
CA ASP A 212 -12.23 -11.73 4.64
C ASP A 212 -11.14 -10.73 4.31
N SER A 213 -10.87 -10.51 3.02
CA SER A 213 -9.92 -9.50 2.55
C SER A 213 -10.34 -8.08 2.97
N ILE A 214 -11.63 -7.75 2.86
CA ILE A 214 -12.18 -6.49 3.35
C ILE A 214 -12.01 -6.36 4.87
N LEU A 215 -12.25 -7.44 5.62
CA LEU A 215 -12.04 -7.43 7.07
C LEU A 215 -10.58 -7.15 7.46
N TYR A 216 -9.61 -7.76 6.78
CA TYR A 216 -8.19 -7.44 6.99
C TYR A 216 -7.86 -5.98 6.65
N ILE A 217 -8.40 -5.45 5.55
CA ILE A 217 -8.20 -4.05 5.18
C ILE A 217 -8.74 -3.13 6.27
N LEU A 218 -9.97 -3.38 6.75
CA LEU A 218 -10.58 -2.61 7.83
C LEU A 218 -9.72 -2.67 9.10
N ALA A 219 -9.20 -3.84 9.45
CA ALA A 219 -8.29 -4.01 10.58
C ALA A 219 -7.02 -3.15 10.46
N ILE A 220 -6.48 -2.99 9.25
CA ILE A 220 -5.27 -2.19 9.00
C ILE A 220 -5.57 -0.68 9.04
N ILE A 221 -6.70 -0.23 8.49
CA ILE A 221 -6.96 1.21 8.31
C ILE A 221 -7.72 1.85 9.48
N ALA A 222 -8.39 1.07 10.34
CA ALA A 222 -9.28 1.59 11.38
C ALA A 222 -8.59 2.58 12.32
N THR A 223 -7.58 2.17 13.07
CA THR A 223 -6.91 3.02 14.07
C THR A 223 -6.21 4.23 13.45
N PRO A 224 -5.44 4.10 12.34
CA PRO A 224 -4.91 5.28 11.64
C PRO A 224 -5.99 6.28 11.21
N SER A 225 -7.17 5.80 10.79
CA SER A 225 -8.29 6.65 10.38
C SER A 225 -8.95 7.33 11.57
N ILE A 226 -9.18 6.61 12.68
CA ILE A 226 -9.73 7.18 13.93
C ILE A 226 -8.80 8.29 14.44
N LEU A 227 -7.49 8.01 14.58
CA LEU A 227 -6.50 9.01 14.98
C LEU A 227 -6.47 10.21 14.02
N GLY A 228 -6.55 9.93 12.72
CA GLY A 228 -6.63 10.95 11.68
C GLY A 228 -7.83 11.89 11.87
N ILE A 229 -9.04 11.34 12.01
CA ILE A 229 -10.28 12.11 12.17
C ILE A 229 -10.26 12.93 13.47
N LEU A 230 -9.81 12.33 14.57
CA LEU A 230 -9.76 13.01 15.87
C LEU A 230 -8.76 14.18 15.88
N SER A 231 -7.64 14.04 15.15
CA SER A 231 -6.65 15.13 15.01
C SER A 231 -7.21 16.37 14.30
N TYR A 232 -8.19 16.22 13.40
CA TYR A 232 -8.84 17.36 12.73
C TYR A 232 -9.98 17.98 13.55
N THR A 233 -10.52 17.25 14.52
CA THR A 233 -11.69 17.67 15.31
C THR A 233 -11.33 18.16 16.71
N ASN A 234 -10.03 18.25 17.04
CA ASN A 234 -9.50 18.62 18.36
C ASN A 234 -10.21 17.88 19.51
N ARG A 235 -10.52 16.59 19.29
CA ARG A 235 -11.22 15.75 20.27
C ARG A 235 -10.22 15.12 21.24
N SER A 236 -10.66 14.95 22.47
CA SER A 236 -9.80 14.50 23.57
C SER A 236 -9.45 13.02 23.48
N ARG A 237 -8.35 12.65 24.15
CA ARG A 237 -7.91 11.27 24.40
C ARG A 237 -9.02 10.31 24.84
N VAL A 238 -9.98 10.79 25.62
CA VAL A 238 -11.13 9.99 26.07
C VAL A 238 -11.95 9.49 24.88
N MET A 239 -12.18 10.35 23.88
CA MET A 239 -12.92 9.96 22.66
C MET A 239 -12.16 8.91 21.86
N PHE A 240 -10.83 9.04 21.74
CA PHE A 240 -10.01 8.03 21.11
C PHE A 240 -10.13 6.68 21.81
N ILE A 241 -9.94 6.64 23.13
CA ILE A 241 -10.03 5.40 23.91
C ILE A 241 -11.41 4.76 23.77
N LEU A 242 -12.49 5.55 23.81
CA LEU A 242 -13.85 5.04 23.62
C LEU A 242 -14.04 4.40 22.24
N LEU A 243 -13.63 5.09 21.16
CA LEU A 243 -13.75 4.57 19.80
C LEU A 243 -12.87 3.32 19.59
N GLU A 244 -11.66 3.32 20.15
CA GLU A 244 -10.74 2.19 20.03
C GLU A 244 -11.25 0.95 20.79
N ILE A 245 -11.83 1.12 21.98
CA ILE A 245 -12.48 0.03 22.73
C ILE A 245 -13.68 -0.51 21.93
N ILE A 246 -14.50 0.37 21.37
CA ILE A 246 -15.63 -0.06 20.52
C ILE A 246 -15.12 -0.86 19.33
N ALA A 247 -14.11 -0.36 18.60
CA ALA A 247 -13.51 -1.06 17.49
C ALA A 247 -12.96 -2.44 17.91
N LEU A 248 -12.22 -2.49 19.03
CA LEU A 248 -11.67 -3.73 19.58
C LEU A 248 -12.76 -4.76 19.89
N VAL A 249 -13.85 -4.34 20.55
CA VAL A 249 -15.00 -5.22 20.84
C VAL A 249 -15.67 -5.69 19.55
N LEU A 250 -15.84 -4.81 18.56
CA LEU A 250 -16.45 -5.18 17.28
C LEU A 250 -15.59 -6.21 16.51
N PHE A 251 -14.28 -5.99 16.41
CA PHE A 251 -13.37 -6.95 15.79
C PHE A 251 -13.37 -8.29 16.55
N LEU A 252 -13.32 -8.26 17.88
CA LEU A 252 -13.31 -9.49 18.67
C LEU A 252 -14.63 -10.29 18.57
N ALA A 253 -15.77 -9.59 18.51
CA ALA A 253 -17.08 -10.24 18.50
C ALA A 253 -17.54 -10.68 17.11
N PHE A 254 -17.13 -9.99 16.04
CA PHE A 254 -17.73 -10.15 14.71
C PHE A 254 -16.73 -10.48 13.59
N THR A 255 -15.44 -10.62 13.89
CA THR A 255 -14.43 -11.00 12.89
C THR A 255 -13.67 -12.26 13.28
N PRO A 256 -13.09 -13.00 12.31
CA PRO A 256 -12.19 -14.10 12.62
C PRO A 256 -11.04 -13.66 13.54
N PHE A 257 -10.61 -14.56 14.43
CA PHE A 257 -9.59 -14.23 15.44
C PHE A 257 -8.29 -13.68 14.83
N ASN A 258 -7.89 -14.17 13.66
CA ASN A 258 -6.70 -13.68 12.97
C ASN A 258 -6.85 -12.23 12.43
N VAL A 259 -8.06 -11.79 12.06
CA VAL A 259 -8.36 -10.38 11.73
C VAL A 259 -8.23 -9.52 12.97
N PHE A 260 -8.78 -9.97 14.10
CA PHE A 260 -8.63 -9.29 15.38
C PHE A 260 -7.16 -9.10 15.78
N ILE A 261 -6.31 -10.12 15.58
CA ILE A 261 -4.86 -10.00 15.82
C ILE A 261 -4.22 -8.95 14.91
N VAL A 262 -4.55 -8.91 13.61
CA VAL A 262 -4.05 -7.88 12.70
C VAL A 262 -4.45 -6.49 13.19
N PHE A 263 -5.72 -6.30 13.56
CA PHE A 263 -6.21 -5.04 14.11
C PHE A 263 -5.41 -4.64 15.34
N LEU A 264 -5.26 -5.55 16.31
CA LEU A 264 -4.53 -5.28 17.56
C LEU A 264 -3.09 -4.84 17.29
N VAL A 265 -2.37 -5.55 16.42
CA VAL A 265 -0.95 -5.26 16.15
C VAL A 265 -0.79 -3.93 15.40
N VAL A 266 -1.65 -3.63 14.43
CA VAL A 266 -1.61 -2.34 13.72
C VAL A 266 -1.99 -1.18 14.65
N SER A 267 -2.97 -1.38 15.52
CA SER A 267 -3.40 -0.40 16.53
C SER A 267 -2.28 -0.06 17.50
N LEU A 268 -1.64 -1.09 18.07
CA LEU A 268 -0.48 -0.94 18.94
C LEU A 268 0.65 -0.20 18.22
N THR A 269 0.90 -0.54 16.95
CA THR A 269 1.92 0.13 16.14
C THR A 269 1.62 1.61 15.97
N ALA A 270 0.38 1.99 15.64
CA ALA A 270 -0.03 3.38 15.48
C ALA A 270 0.14 4.18 16.79
N ILE A 271 -0.22 3.60 17.93
CA ILE A 271 -0.04 4.19 19.26
C ILE A 271 1.45 4.36 19.58
N LEU A 272 2.26 3.32 19.38
CA LEU A 272 3.70 3.36 19.65
C LEU A 272 4.43 4.40 18.78
N ILE A 273 4.06 4.51 17.51
CA ILE A 273 4.59 5.52 16.61
C ILE A 273 4.20 6.92 17.08
N SER A 274 2.97 7.12 17.52
CA SER A 274 2.53 8.40 18.07
C SER A 274 3.36 8.80 19.30
N CYS A 275 3.56 7.88 20.24
CA CYS A 275 4.43 8.08 21.41
C CYS A 275 5.88 8.38 21.01
N TYR A 276 6.43 7.63 20.05
CA TYR A 276 7.79 7.82 19.56
C TYR A 276 7.96 9.17 18.84
N ALA A 277 6.98 9.55 18.03
CA ALA A 277 6.99 10.79 17.26
C ALA A 277 7.00 12.03 18.17
N GLY A 278 6.22 11.98 19.25
CA GLY A 278 6.14 13.05 20.25
C GLY A 278 5.28 14.24 19.79
N PRO A 279 5.35 15.38 20.49
CA PRO A 279 4.46 16.54 20.30
C PRO A 279 4.44 17.14 18.89
N ASP A 280 5.49 16.91 18.10
CA ASP A 280 5.55 17.42 16.72
C ASP A 280 4.66 16.65 15.74
N PHE A 281 4.03 15.55 16.18
CA PHE A 281 3.19 14.72 15.35
C PHE A 281 1.74 14.73 15.83
N VAL A 282 0.83 15.05 14.92
CA VAL A 282 -0.61 15.26 15.12
C VAL A 282 -1.38 14.12 15.82
N TRP A 283 -0.91 12.87 15.77
CA TRP A 283 -1.52 11.80 16.57
C TRP A 283 -1.17 11.89 18.06
N TYR A 284 -0.09 12.57 18.42
CA TYR A 284 0.35 12.72 19.80
C TYR A 284 -0.66 13.52 20.62
N ASP A 285 -1.19 14.61 20.06
CA ASP A 285 -2.19 15.47 20.70
C ASP A 285 -3.53 14.76 20.92
N VAL A 286 -3.84 13.76 20.09
CA VAL A 286 -5.03 12.92 20.29
C VAL A 286 -4.83 11.98 21.48
N LEU A 287 -3.59 11.57 21.77
CA LEU A 287 -3.29 10.56 22.78
C LEU A 287 -2.85 11.13 24.14
N ASN A 288 -2.54 12.42 24.24
CA ASN A 288 -2.05 13.07 25.46
C ASN A 288 -2.95 14.24 25.86
#